data_AF-A0A661VLN6-F1
#
_entry.id   AF-A0A661VLN6-F1
#
_cell.length_a   1.000
_cell.length_b   1.000
_cell.length_c   1.000
_cell.angle_alpha   90.00
_cell.angle_beta   90.00
_cell.angle_gamma   90.00
#
_symmetry.space_group_name_H-M   'P 1'
#
loop_
_entity.id
_entity.type
_entity.pdbx_description
1 polymer ?
#
loop_
_entity_poly.entity_id
_entity_poly.type
_entity_poly.pdbx_seq_one_letter_code
_entity_poly.pdbx_strand_id
1 'polypeptide(L)' 'MSTDRIKEIEDEIADLKARWPAHSAPPSMWQKLEELEHELEKAKAANVKGHPPRDY' A
#
# COMPACT_ATOMS: atom_id res chain seq x y z
N MET A 1 -2.46 -16.72 5.57
CA MET A 1 -1.10 -16.41 5.12
C MET A 1 -1.08 -15.24 4.13
N SER A 2 -1.69 -15.31 2.94
CA SER A 2 -1.67 -14.15 2.00
C SER A 2 -2.63 -13.01 2.37
N THR A 3 -3.75 -13.32 3.03
CA THR A 3 -4.71 -12.32 3.53
C THR A 3 -4.22 -11.54 4.73
N ASP A 4 -3.36 -12.15 5.57
CA ASP A 4 -2.76 -11.50 6.73
C ASP A 4 -1.87 -10.34 6.29
N ARG A 5 -1.04 -10.57 5.26
CA ARG A 5 -0.13 -9.54 4.74
C ARG A 5 -0.85 -8.32 4.17
N ILE A 6 -1.97 -8.52 3.49
CA ILE A 6 -2.81 -7.43 2.96
C ILE A 6 -3.32 -6.56 4.10
N LYS A 7 -3.82 -7.18 5.18
CA LYS A 7 -4.31 -6.47 6.36
C LYS A 7 -3.21 -5.70 7.08
N GLU A 8 -2.02 -6.28 7.23
CA GLU A 8 -0.87 -5.59 7.84
C GLU A 8 -0.53 -4.31 7.08
N ILE A 9 -0.46 -4.39 5.74
CA ILE A 9 -0.14 -3.23 4.90
C ILE A 9 -1.25 -2.17 4.96
N GLU A 10 -2.53 -2.57 4.97
CA GLU A 10 -3.65 -1.64 5.14
C GLU A 10 -3.63 -0.92 6.50
N ASP A 11 -3.26 -1.63 7.57
CA ASP A 11 -3.11 -1.06 8.91
C ASP A 11 -1.94 -0.05 8.97
N GLU A 12 -0.80 -0.40 8.39
CA GLU A 12 0.36 0.51 8.27
C GLU A 12 0.01 1.78 7.48
N ILE A 13 -0.75 1.66 6.38
CA ILE A 13 -1.22 2.82 5.60
C ILE A 13 -2.17 3.68 6.44
N ALA A 14 -3.07 3.06 7.20
CA ALA A 14 -4.03 3.77 8.03
C ALA A 14 -3.34 4.54 9.17
N ASP A 15 -2.36 3.93 9.85
CA ASP A 15 -1.55 4.60 10.88
C ASP A 15 -0.71 5.74 10.27
N LEU A 16 -0.10 5.51 9.10
CA LEU A 16 0.69 6.52 8.39
C LEU A 16 -0.17 7.75 8.01
N LYS A 17 -1.38 7.49 7.47
CA LYS A 17 -2.36 8.54 7.13
C LYS A 17 -2.95 9.21 8.38
N ALA A 18 -3.11 8.51 9.49
CA ALA A 18 -3.58 9.10 10.75
C ALA A 18 -2.55 10.07 11.35
N ARG A 19 -1.26 9.80 11.14
CA ARG A 19 -0.15 10.66 11.57
C ARG A 19 0.19 11.75 10.55
N TRP A 20 -0.58 11.90 9.48
CA TRP A 20 -0.24 12.86 8.43
C TRP A 20 -0.43 14.31 8.91
N PRO A 21 0.52 15.21 8.59
CA PRO A 21 0.37 16.63 8.88
C PRO A 21 -0.77 17.24 8.07
N ALA A 22 -1.58 18.10 8.69
CA ALA A 22 -2.76 18.73 8.08
C ALA A 22 -2.45 19.65 6.87
N HIS A 23 -1.20 20.07 6.72
CA HIS A 23 -0.83 21.09 5.72
C HIS A 23 -0.15 20.48 4.50
N SER A 24 0.78 19.54 4.71
CA SER A 24 1.40 18.76 3.64
C SER A 24 2.20 17.63 4.25
N ALA A 25 2.09 16.47 3.65
CA ALA A 25 2.88 15.31 4.00
C ALA A 25 4.33 15.47 3.52
N PRO A 26 5.33 15.17 4.38
CA PRO A 26 6.72 15.22 3.95
C PRO A 26 6.99 14.18 2.85
N PRO A 27 7.94 14.44 1.94
CA PRO A 27 8.27 13.54 0.84
C PRO A 27 8.59 12.10 1.28
N SER A 28 9.21 11.94 2.46
CA SER A 28 9.52 10.63 3.03
C SER A 28 8.26 9.85 3.46
N MET A 29 7.20 10.53 3.93
CA MET A 29 5.93 9.89 4.22
C MET A 29 5.17 9.54 2.94
N TRP A 30 5.25 10.39 1.91
CA TRP A 30 4.71 10.08 0.59
C TRP A 30 5.36 8.85 -0.03
N GLN A 31 6.69 8.79 -0.07
CA GLN A 31 7.40 7.61 -0.57
C GLN A 31 7.00 6.34 0.17
N LYS A 32 6.90 6.42 1.51
CA LYS A 32 6.49 5.27 2.32
C LYS A 32 5.05 4.86 2.03
N LEU A 33 4.15 5.82 1.81
CA LEU A 33 2.78 5.52 1.42
C LEU A 33 2.72 4.83 0.05
N GLU A 34 3.42 5.37 -0.95
CA GLU A 34 3.47 4.79 -2.30
C GLU A 34 4.04 3.37 -2.28
N GLU A 35 5.07 3.11 -1.48
CA GLU A 35 5.64 1.78 -1.31
C GLU A 35 4.63 0.80 -0.70
N LEU A 36 3.94 1.21 0.37
CA LEU A 36 2.90 0.40 1.00
C LEU A 36 1.72 0.16 0.05
N GLU A 37 1.26 1.17 -0.68
CA GLU A 37 0.15 1.03 -1.64
C GLU A 37 0.53 0.11 -2.82
N HIS A 38 1.77 0.17 -3.31
CA HIS A 38 2.26 -0.73 -4.35
C HIS A 38 2.41 -2.17 -3.83
N GLU A 39 2.95 -2.38 -2.63
CA GLU A 39 3.03 -3.72 -2.03
C GLU A 39 1.64 -4.30 -1.75
N LEU A 40 0.67 -3.46 -1.35
CA LEU A 40 -0.72 -3.86 -1.20
C LEU A 40 -1.31 -4.33 -2.54
N GLU A 41 -1.07 -3.58 -3.61
CA GLU A 41 -1.51 -3.94 -4.96
C GLU A 41 -0.90 -5.27 -5.40
N LYS A 42 0.40 -5.47 -5.23
CA LYS A 42 1.06 -6.74 -5.55
C LYS A 42 0.50 -7.90 -4.73
N ALA A 43 0.31 -7.70 -3.43
CA ALA A 43 -0.24 -8.73 -2.55
C ALA A 43 -1.68 -9.08 -2.93
N LYS A 44 -2.49 -8.07 -3.30
CA LYS A 44 -3.85 -8.25 -3.81
C LYS A 44 -3.84 -8.95 -5.17
N ALA A 45 -2.97 -8.57 -6.10
CA ALA A 45 -2.82 -9.18 -7.42
C ALA A 45 -2.33 -10.63 -7.33
N ALA A 46 -1.42 -10.94 -6.40
CA ALA A 46 -0.97 -12.31 -6.15
C ALA A 46 -2.08 -13.18 -5.53
N ASN A 47 -2.98 -12.58 -4.75
CA ASN A 47 -4.12 -13.27 -4.13
C ASN A 47 -5.27 -13.46 -5.14
N VAL A 48 -5.53 -12.47 -5.98
CA VAL A 48 -6.46 -12.55 -7.11
C VAL A 48 -5.71 -13.14 -8.31
N LYS A 49 -5.49 -14.45 -8.31
CA LYS A 49 -4.94 -15.18 -9.47
C LYS A 49 -5.65 -14.74 -10.77
N GLY A 50 -4.98 -13.93 -11.60
CA GLY A 50 -5.33 -13.78 -13.03
C GLY A 50 -5.47 -12.38 -13.64
N HIS A 51 -4.82 -11.31 -13.17
CA HIS A 51 -4.75 -10.08 -13.98
C HIS A 51 -3.51 -10.08 -14.88
N PRO A 52 -3.64 -10.05 -16.23
CA PRO A 52 -2.47 -9.94 -17.10
C PRO A 52 -1.81 -8.57 -16.90
N PRO A 53 -0.47 -8.49 -17.04
CA PRO A 53 0.26 -7.24 -16.87
C PRO A 53 -0.26 -6.19 -17.84
N ARG A 54 -0.56 -5.00 -17.32
CA ARG A 54 -0.82 -3.83 -18.14
C ARG A 54 0.53 -3.24 -18.51
N ASP A 55 1.21 -3.91 -19.44
CA ASP A 55 2.39 -3.35 -20.11
C ASP A 55 1.93 -2.09 -20.86
N TYR A 56 2.59 -0.96 -20.59
CA TYR A 56 2.35 0.35 -21.20
C TYR A 56 3.44 0.67 -22.21
#